data_AF-A0A2W5FHL9-F1
#
_entry.id   AF-A0A2W5FHL9-F1
#
_cell.length_a   1.000
_cell.length_b   1.000
_cell.length_c   1.000
_cell.angle_alpha   90.00
_cell.angle_beta   90.00
_cell.angle_gamma   90.00
#
_symmetry.space_group_name_H-M   'P 1'
#
loop_
_entity.id
_entity.type
_entity.pdbx_description
1 polymer ?
#
loop_
_entity_poly.entity_id
_entity_poly.type
_entity_poly.pdbx_seq_one_letter_code
_entity_poly.pdbx_strand_id
1 'polypeptide(L)' 'DLNIDNAFGPALQAGFDYWISENWGVNLDVKKIWLNVDASLNNGAVKADVDLDPWLVGAGVSYRF' A
#
# COMPACT_ATOMS: atom_id res chain seq x y z
N ASP A 1 -3.67 6.13 24.67
CA ASP A 1 -3.41 6.88 23.43
C ASP A 1 -2.55 6.05 22.51
N LEU A 2 -3.02 5.78 21.29
CA LEU A 2 -2.26 5.06 20.27
C LEU A 2 -1.50 6.12 19.47
N ASN A 3 -0.20 6.25 19.71
CA ASN A 3 0.65 7.17 18.97
C ASN A 3 1.25 6.38 17.79
N ILE A 4 0.73 6.61 16.58
CA ILE A 4 1.29 6.02 15.36
C ILE A 4 2.22 7.08 14.77
N ASP A 5 3.53 6.87 14.91
CA ASP A 5 4.53 7.70 14.25
C ASP A 5 4.46 7.50 12.73
N ASN A 6 4.67 8.55 11.95
CA ASN A 6 4.65 8.49 10.49
C ASN A 6 5.76 7.53 10.01
N ALA A 7 5.37 6.37 9.48
CA ALA A 7 6.29 5.40 8.90
C ALA A 7 6.57 5.72 7.43
N PHE A 8 7.84 5.88 7.08
CA PHE A 8 8.31 6.00 5.70
C PHE A 8 9.09 4.74 5.32
N GLY A 9 8.79 4.19 4.15
CA GLY A 9 9.45 2.99 3.68
C GLY A 9 9.38 2.83 2.16
N PRO A 10 10.28 2.01 1.58
CA PRO A 10 10.27 1.75 0.15
C PRO A 10 8.98 1.02 -0.24
N ALA A 11 8.56 1.20 -1.49
CA ALA A 11 7.46 0.46 -2.07
C ALA A 11 7.80 0.03 -3.50
N LEU A 12 7.35 -1.16 -3.89
CA LEU A 12 7.46 -1.69 -5.23
C LEU A 12 6.05 -1.86 -5.80
N GLN A 13 5.85 -1.36 -7.01
CA GLN A 13 4.58 -1.45 -7.71
C GLN A 13 4.81 -2.11 -9.07
N ALA A 14 3.94 -3.06 -9.41
CA ALA A 14 3.85 -3.65 -10.73
C ALA A 14 2.38 -3.64 -11.17
N GLY A 15 2.12 -3.27 -12.41
CA GLY A 15 0.76 -3.22 -12.93
C GLY A 15 0.73 -3.24 -14.45
N PHE A 16 -0.46 -3.44 -14.99
CA PHE A 16 -0.72 -3.40 -16.42
C PHE A 16 -2.03 -2.70 -16.73
N ASP A 17 -2.04 -2.04 -17.88
CA ASP A 17 -3.18 -1.34 -18.43
C ASP A 17 -3.55 -1.95 -19.77
N TYR A 18 -4.85 -2.17 -20.01
CA TYR A 18 -5.36 -2.70 -21.27
C TYR A 18 -6.55 -1.89 -21.76
N TRP A 19 -6.42 -1.30 -22.94
CA TRP A 19 -7.52 -0.61 -23.62
C TRP A 19 -8.37 -1.63 -24.37
N ILE A 20 -9.61 -1.80 -23.93
CA ILE A 20 -10.59 -2.72 -24.53
C ILE A 20 -11.20 -2.08 -25.79
N SER A 21 -11.34 -0.76 -25.80
CA SER A 21 -11.89 0.01 -26.93
C SER A 21 -11.30 1.42 -26.93
N GLU A 22 -11.63 2.25 -27.93
CA GLU A 22 -11.13 3.63 -28.04
C GLU A 22 -11.42 4.49 -26.79
N ASN A 23 -12.53 4.22 -26.11
CA ASN A 23 -12.98 4.97 -24.94
C ASN A 23 -12.86 4.22 -23.63
N TRP A 24 -12.68 2.89 -23.63
CA TRP A 24 -12.74 2.07 -22.42
C TRP A 24 -11.45 1.29 -22.22
N GLY A 25 -10.88 1.38 -21.02
CA GLY A 25 -9.71 0.62 -20.59
C GLY A 25 -9.89 0.04 -19.19
N VAL A 26 -9.06 -0.94 -18.86
CA VAL A 26 -8.98 -1.55 -17.53
C VAL A 26 -7.54 -1.47 -17.04
N ASN A 27 -7.39 -1.34 -15.73
CA ASN A 27 -6.10 -1.29 -15.06
C ASN A 27 -6.08 -2.30 -13.92
N LEU A 28 -4.93 -2.96 -13.75
CA LEU A 28 -4.68 -3.90 -12.68
C LEU A 28 -3.28 -3.63 -12.11
N ASP A 29 -3.19 -3.40 -10.80
CA ASP A 29 -1.92 -3.12 -10.13
C ASP A 29 -1.77 -3.87 -8.81
N VAL A 30 -0.53 -4.21 -8.49
CA VAL A 30 -0.13 -4.82 -7.23
C VAL A 30 1.03 -4.02 -6.67
N LYS A 31 0.92 -3.66 -5.40
CA LYS A 31 1.89 -2.87 -4.64
C LYS A 31 2.33 -3.65 -3.42
N LYS A 32 3.64 -3.68 -3.19
CA LYS A 32 4.28 -4.15 -1.97
C LYS A 32 4.89 -2.95 -1.28
N ILE A 33 4.51 -2.71 -0.04
CA ILE A 33 5.06 -1.63 0.78
C ILE A 33 5.84 -2.30 1.90
N TRP A 34 7.05 -1.84 2.17
CA TRP A 34 7.83 -2.27 3.34
C TRP A 34 7.76 -1.17 4.38
N LEU A 35 7.03 -1.40 5.47
CA LEU A 35 6.86 -0.43 6.56
C LEU A 35 7.46 -1.00 7.85
N ASN A 36 8.39 -0.25 8.43
CA ASN A 36 8.83 -0.48 9.80
C ASN A 36 8.00 0.43 10.70
N VAL A 37 7.15 -0.18 11.54
CA VAL A 37 6.32 0.57 12.49
C VAL A 37 6.73 0.20 13.91
N ASP A 38 7.13 1.20 14.67
CA ASP A 38 7.43 1.05 16.09
C ASP A 38 6.12 1.13 16.89
N ALA A 39 5.61 -0.03 17.32
CA ALA A 39 4.44 -0.07 18.19
C ALA A 39 4.87 -0.10 19.67
N SER A 40 4.48 0.91 20.44
CA SER A 40 4.65 0.92 21.89
C SER A 40 3.31 0.70 22.61
N LEU A 41 3.25 -0.31 23.48
CA LEU A 41 2.12 -0.57 24.38
C LEU A 41 2.51 -0.26 25.84
N ASN A 42 1.55 0.21 26.63
CA ASN A 42 1.71 0.55 28.06
C ASN A 42 2.85 1.56 28.36
N ASN A 43 2.79 2.78 27.79
CA ASN A 43 3.77 3.84 28.09
C ASN A 43 5.25 3.42 27.86
N GLY A 44 5.51 2.51 26.91
CA GLY A 44 6.85 2.03 26.57
C GLY A 44 7.32 0.80 27.35
N ALA A 45 6.45 0.17 28.16
CA ALA A 45 6.79 -1.09 28.84
C ALA A 45 6.93 -2.29 27.88
N VAL A 46 6.25 -2.23 26.73
CA VAL A 46 6.40 -3.23 25.66
C VAL A 46 6.66 -2.47 24.36
N LYS A 47 7.86 -2.67 23.81
CA LYS A 47 8.23 -2.26 22.45
C LYS A 47 8.19 -3.50 21.58
N ALA A 48 7.40 -3.46 20.52
CA ALA A 48 7.39 -4.49 19.49
C ALA A 48 7.74 -3.81 18.17
N ASP A 49 8.87 -4.21 17.59
CA ASP A 49 9.21 -3.89 16.22
C ASP A 49 8.32 -4.77 15.34
N VAL A 50 7.38 -4.17 14.61
CA VAL A 50 6.48 -4.91 13.74
C VAL A 50 6.81 -4.56 12.30
N ASP A 51 7.42 -5.52 11.61
CA ASP A 51 7.62 -5.46 10.17
C ASP A 51 6.25 -5.64 9.49
N LEU A 52 5.70 -4.53 9.00
CA LEU A 52 4.44 -4.49 8.27
C LEU A 52 4.76 -4.39 6.78
N ASP A 53 4.68 -5.54 6.10
CA ASP A 53 4.85 -5.59 4.65
C ASP A 53 3.51 -5.80 3.91
N PRO A 54 2.56 -4.84 3.91
CA PRO A 54 1.26 -5.06 3.30
C PRO A 54 1.37 -5.19 1.77
N TRP A 55 0.51 -6.05 1.22
CA TRP A 55 0.22 -6.10 -0.21
C TRP A 55 -1.07 -5.35 -0.48
N LEU A 56 -1.03 -4.43 -1.45
CA LEU A 56 -2.20 -3.72 -1.93
C LEU A 56 -2.45 -4.12 -3.39
N VAL A 57 -3.65 -4.63 -3.67
CA VAL A 57 -4.06 -5.05 -5.01
C VAL A 57 -5.20 -4.15 -5.47
N GLY A 58 -5.04 -3.54 -6.65
CA GLY A 58 -5.97 -2.62 -7.26
C GLY A 58 -6.47 -3.11 -8.62
N ALA A 59 -7.72 -2.80 -8.92
CA ALA A 59 -8.35 -3.00 -10.22
C ALA A 59 -9.25 -1.80 -10.53
N GLY A 60 -9.28 -1.34 -11.78
CA GLY A 60 -10.05 -0.18 -12.16
C GLY A 60 -10.45 -0.17 -13.63
N VAL A 61 -11.36 0.75 -13.95
CA VAL A 61 -11.86 1.01 -15.31
C VAL A 61 -11.55 2.47 -15.65
N SER A 62 -10.98 2.69 -16.82
CA SER A 62 -10.64 4.01 -17.34
C SER A 62 -11.56 4.35 -18.51
N TYR A 63 -12.13 5.55 -18.51
CA TYR A 63 -12.90 6.06 -19.64
C TYR A 63 -12.21 7.31 -20.22
N ARG A 64 -12.02 7.35 -21.54
CA ARG A 64 -11.46 8.52 -22.25
C ARG A 64 -12.50 9.12 -23.19
N PHE A 65 -12.77 10.42 -22.98
CA PHE A 65 -13.67 11.24 -23.80
C PHE A 65 -12.96 11.76 -25.06
#